data_AF-A0A679JC72-F1
#
_entry.id   AF-A0A679JC72-F1
#
_cell.length_a   1.000
_cell.length_b   1.000
_cell.length_c   1.000
_cell.angle_alpha   90.00
_cell.angle_beta   90.00
_cell.angle_gamma   90.00
#
_symmetry.space_group_name_H-M   'P 1'
#
loop_
_entity.id
_entity.type
_entity.pdbx_description
1 polymer ?
#
loop_
_entity_poly.entity_id
_entity_poly.type
_entity_poly.pdbx_seq_one_letter_code
_entity_poly.pdbx_strand_id
1 'polypeptide(L)'
;MTYARIPDFSQPVPALAAERVPFHADPILAAIQAHDDAWQAWRAARGAQAVGALADMRAALGALVTTPSTTQFGSLALLRHLRWHIQHDGIMDALVLARAGDIARTLHLDFPPSDMPRSQVAPVLRALTAASRPASRYDGPAFSEFEAETPPGSIEPWQAVAPIRPDTPHVRALRILDGMGETLAAVAFVVAGMALVGLATLA
;
A
#
# COMPACT_ATOMS: atom_id res chain seq x y z
N MET A 1 -24.09 48.70 15.16
CA MET A 1 -22.83 48.56 14.39
C MET A 1 -21.91 47.63 15.17
N THR A 2 -21.83 46.38 14.75
CA THR A 2 -21.09 45.31 15.44
C THR A 2 -19.73 45.18 14.79
N TYR A 3 -18.66 45.57 15.50
CA TYR A 3 -17.31 45.47 14.98
C TYR A 3 -16.84 44.00 15.00
N ALA A 4 -16.34 43.52 13.87
CA ALA A 4 -15.71 42.21 13.76
C ALA A 4 -14.42 42.16 14.60
N ARG A 5 -14.33 41.18 15.50
CA ARG A 5 -13.17 40.98 16.38
C ARG A 5 -12.08 40.27 15.58
N ILE A 6 -10.94 40.93 15.38
CA ILE A 6 -9.76 40.32 14.73
C ILE A 6 -9.22 39.22 15.66
N PRO A 7 -9.00 37.98 15.17
CA PRO A 7 -8.40 36.91 15.97
C PRO A 7 -7.01 37.30 16.46
N ASP A 8 -6.71 37.03 17.72
CA ASP A 8 -5.39 37.23 18.30
C ASP A 8 -4.45 36.09 17.87
N PHE A 9 -3.57 36.37 16.91
CA PHE A 9 -2.55 35.43 16.42
C PHE A 9 -1.32 35.33 17.32
N SER A 10 -1.29 36.06 18.44
CA SER A 10 -0.18 36.02 19.41
C SER A 10 -0.25 34.79 20.33
N GLN A 11 -1.38 34.10 20.34
CA GLN A 11 -1.54 32.86 21.10
C GLN A 11 -0.76 31.74 20.38
N PRO A 12 0.19 31.06 21.06
CA PRO A 12 0.80 29.88 20.49
C PRO A 12 -0.30 28.87 20.20
N VAL A 13 -0.40 28.43 18.95
CA VAL A 13 -1.28 27.32 18.56
C VAL A 13 -0.96 26.17 19.51
N PRO A 14 -1.94 25.62 20.25
CA PRO A 14 -1.68 24.46 21.09
C PRO A 14 -1.17 23.37 20.16
N ALA A 15 0.15 23.15 20.21
CA ALA A 15 0.76 22.02 19.54
C ALA A 15 0.10 20.80 20.17
N LEU A 16 -0.78 20.14 19.42
CA LEU A 16 -1.19 18.78 19.72
C LEU A 16 0.11 18.05 20.00
N ALA A 17 0.33 17.68 21.26
CA ALA A 17 1.49 16.92 21.69
C ALA A 17 1.36 15.56 21.02
N ALA A 18 1.79 15.48 19.76
CA ALA A 18 1.87 14.24 19.02
C ALA A 18 2.84 13.38 19.81
N GLU A 19 2.30 12.36 20.47
CA GLU A 19 3.07 11.38 21.21
C GLU A 19 4.15 10.86 20.28
N ARG A 20 5.40 11.23 20.56
CA ARG A 20 6.53 10.96 19.68
C ARG A 20 6.93 9.52 19.89
N VAL A 21 6.33 8.60 19.12
CA VAL A 21 6.68 7.18 19.16
C VAL A 21 8.20 7.05 18.90
N PRO A 22 8.96 6.46 19.82
CA PRO A 22 10.38 6.21 19.59
C PRO A 22 10.56 5.32 18.37
N PHE A 23 11.57 5.58 17.53
CA PHE A 23 11.76 4.83 16.27
C PHE A 23 11.89 3.31 16.46
N HIS A 24 12.40 2.85 17.60
CA HIS A 24 12.55 1.42 17.93
C HIS A 24 11.24 0.76 18.38
N ALA A 25 10.22 1.55 18.70
CA ALA A 25 8.89 1.07 19.08
C ALA A 25 7.94 0.99 17.87
N ASP A 26 8.43 1.23 16.65
CA ASP A 26 7.62 1.07 15.44
C ASP A 26 7.32 -0.42 15.21
N PRO A 27 6.04 -0.85 15.24
CA PRO A 27 5.66 -2.26 15.13
C PRO A 27 6.15 -2.91 13.83
N ILE A 28 6.43 -2.11 12.80
CA ILE A 28 6.95 -2.64 11.53
C ILE A 28 8.33 -3.29 11.68
N LEU A 29 9.16 -2.83 12.63
CA LEU A 29 10.49 -3.42 12.83
C LEU A 29 10.39 -4.86 13.37
N ALA A 30 9.44 -5.11 14.27
CA ALA A 30 9.16 -6.46 14.76
C ALA A 30 8.59 -7.35 13.65
N ALA A 31 7.74 -6.80 12.79
CA ALA A 31 7.20 -7.54 11.64
C ALA A 31 8.29 -7.90 10.60
N ILE A 32 9.25 -6.99 10.34
CA ILE A 32 10.41 -7.26 9.48
C ILE A 32 11.22 -8.42 10.06
N GLN A 33 11.54 -8.37 11.35
CA GLN A 33 12.29 -9.45 12.02
C GLN A 33 11.54 -10.79 11.93
N ALA A 34 10.24 -10.82 12.20
CA ALA A 34 9.44 -12.04 12.13
C ALA A 34 9.40 -12.63 10.71
N HIS A 35 9.33 -11.78 9.68
CA HIS A 35 9.44 -12.23 8.30
C HIS A 35 10.83 -12.79 7.98
N ASP A 36 11.91 -12.13 8.41
CA ASP A 36 13.27 -12.62 8.22
C ASP A 36 13.48 -13.99 8.88
N ASP A 37 13.02 -14.16 10.11
CA ASP A 37 13.12 -15.43 10.84
C ASP A 37 12.36 -16.55 10.11
N ALA A 38 11.13 -16.27 9.66
CA ALA A 38 10.32 -17.23 8.91
C ALA A 38 10.92 -17.56 7.54
N TRP A 39 11.52 -16.57 6.87
CA TRP A 39 12.22 -16.75 5.61
C TRP A 39 13.44 -17.66 5.76
N GLN A 40 14.26 -17.45 6.79
CA GLN A 40 15.41 -18.31 7.08
C GLN A 40 14.98 -19.74 7.45
N ALA A 41 13.93 -19.88 8.26
CA ALA A 41 13.38 -21.18 8.63
C ALA A 41 12.91 -21.96 7.39
N TRP A 42 12.18 -21.30 6.48
CA TRP A 42 11.76 -21.90 5.21
C TRP A 42 12.95 -22.30 4.33
N ARG A 43 13.96 -21.42 4.21
CA ARG A 43 15.18 -21.74 3.44
C ARG A 43 15.96 -22.92 3.99
N ALA A 44 15.93 -23.15 5.30
CA ALA A 44 16.60 -24.27 5.95
C ALA A 44 15.76 -25.57 5.89
N ALA A 45 14.43 -25.47 5.83
CA ALA A 45 13.53 -26.61 5.87
C ALA A 45 13.68 -27.57 4.67
N ARG A 46 13.51 -28.86 4.91
CA ARG A 46 13.60 -29.93 3.88
C ARG A 46 12.46 -30.94 4.05
N GLY A 47 12.15 -31.67 2.98
CA GLY A 47 11.14 -32.74 3.00
C GLY A 47 9.78 -32.24 3.49
N ALA A 48 9.12 -33.02 4.35
CA ALA A 48 7.78 -32.70 4.87
C ALA A 48 7.70 -31.37 5.64
N GLN A 49 8.81 -30.92 6.25
CA GLN A 49 8.85 -29.66 7.00
C GLN A 49 8.80 -28.43 6.10
N ALA A 50 9.21 -28.54 4.83
CA ALA A 50 9.24 -27.42 3.90
C ALA A 50 7.85 -26.82 3.62
N VAL A 51 6.80 -27.66 3.67
CA VAL A 51 5.41 -27.21 3.45
C VAL A 51 4.92 -26.32 4.58
N GLY A 52 5.17 -26.73 5.84
CA GLY A 52 4.82 -25.92 7.02
C GLY A 52 5.59 -24.62 7.06
N ALA A 53 6.92 -24.69 6.89
CA ALA A 53 7.75 -23.49 6.91
C ALA A 53 7.42 -22.49 5.78
N LEU A 54 6.99 -22.97 4.60
CA LEU A 54 6.50 -22.10 3.52
C LEU A 54 5.19 -21.39 3.91
N ALA A 55 4.27 -22.09 4.60
CA ALA A 55 3.03 -21.51 5.07
C ALA A 55 3.32 -20.43 6.14
N ASP A 56 4.22 -20.71 7.07
CA ASP A 56 4.64 -19.75 8.10
C ASP A 56 5.30 -18.51 7.50
N MET A 57 6.20 -18.69 6.52
CA MET A 57 6.82 -17.58 5.79
C MET A 57 5.78 -16.72 5.06
N ARG A 58 4.80 -17.33 4.38
CA ARG A 58 3.72 -16.59 3.72
C ARG A 58 2.82 -15.85 4.72
N ALA A 59 2.52 -16.45 5.87
CA ALA A 59 1.77 -15.80 6.93
C ALA A 59 2.52 -14.58 7.49
N ALA A 60 3.82 -14.72 7.73
CA ALA A 60 4.68 -13.63 8.16
C ALA A 60 4.76 -12.49 7.11
N LEU A 61 4.86 -12.83 5.82
CA LEU A 61 4.81 -11.85 4.73
C LEU A 61 3.47 -11.10 4.69
N GLY A 62 2.35 -11.81 4.85
CA GLY A 62 1.02 -11.20 4.93
C GLY A 62 0.88 -10.23 6.11
N ALA A 63 1.41 -10.60 7.28
CA ALA A 63 1.46 -9.72 8.45
C ALA A 63 2.37 -8.50 8.20
N LEU A 64 3.53 -8.70 7.59
CA LEU A 64 4.48 -7.63 7.27
C LEU A 64 3.86 -6.55 6.38
N VAL A 65 3.21 -6.93 5.28
CA VAL A 65 2.64 -5.96 4.32
C VAL A 65 1.41 -5.22 4.87
N THR A 66 0.75 -5.77 5.88
CA THR A 66 -0.43 -5.16 6.53
C THR A 66 -0.08 -4.38 7.80
N THR A 67 1.11 -4.58 8.37
CA THR A 67 1.57 -3.86 9.57
C THR A 67 1.76 -2.36 9.26
N PRO A 68 1.17 -1.44 10.06
CA PRO A 68 1.36 -0.01 9.87
C PRO A 68 2.78 0.42 10.24
N SER A 69 3.35 1.37 9.50
CA SER A 69 4.57 2.07 9.89
C SER A 69 4.17 3.33 10.65
N THR A 70 4.53 3.42 11.94
CA THR A 70 4.19 4.59 12.77
C THR A 70 5.24 5.70 12.68
N THR A 71 6.39 5.40 12.06
CA THR A 71 7.50 6.33 11.89
C THR A 71 8.00 6.36 10.43
N GLN A 72 8.64 7.48 10.05
CA GLN A 72 9.33 7.60 8.77
C GLN A 72 10.49 6.60 8.65
N PHE A 73 11.19 6.34 9.76
CA PHE A 73 12.27 5.35 9.82
C PHE A 73 11.74 3.94 9.51
N GLY A 74 10.65 3.52 10.15
CA GLY A 74 10.02 2.23 9.87
C GLY A 74 9.54 2.10 8.43
N SER A 75 9.02 3.19 7.84
CA SER A 75 8.64 3.23 6.42
C SER A 75 9.84 2.99 5.49
N LEU A 76 10.98 3.64 5.76
CA LEU A 76 12.22 3.45 5.00
C LEU A 76 12.79 2.05 5.17
N ALA A 77 12.77 1.51 6.40
CA ALA A 77 13.23 0.16 6.71
C ALA A 77 12.41 -0.88 5.94
N LEU A 78 11.07 -0.77 5.98
CA LEU A 78 10.17 -1.63 5.22
C LEU A 78 10.40 -1.51 3.72
N LEU A 79 10.52 -0.30 3.18
CA LEU A 79 10.78 -0.11 1.76
C LEU A 79 12.09 -0.77 1.33
N ARG A 80 13.17 -0.60 2.09
CA ARG A 80 14.45 -1.25 1.83
C ARG A 80 14.32 -2.78 1.86
N HIS A 81 13.61 -3.30 2.86
CA HIS A 81 13.35 -4.72 3.04
C HIS A 81 12.62 -5.34 1.84
N LEU A 82 11.47 -4.78 1.46
CA LEU A 82 10.68 -5.25 0.32
C LEU A 82 11.47 -5.16 -0.99
N ARG A 83 12.23 -4.08 -1.20
CA ARG A 83 13.08 -3.93 -2.39
C ARG A 83 14.13 -5.02 -2.50
N TRP A 84 14.75 -5.41 -1.39
CA TRP A 84 15.74 -6.47 -1.40
C TRP A 84 15.13 -7.76 -1.95
N HIS A 85 13.97 -8.18 -1.43
CA HIS A 85 13.25 -9.36 -1.90
C HIS A 85 12.76 -9.27 -3.36
N ILE A 86 12.25 -8.11 -3.78
CA ILE A 86 11.81 -7.89 -5.17
C ILE A 86 13.00 -8.10 -6.13
N GLN A 87 14.18 -7.58 -5.78
CA GLN A 87 15.36 -7.60 -6.64
C GLN A 87 16.11 -8.94 -6.60
N HIS A 88 16.21 -9.57 -5.43
CA HIS A 88 17.08 -10.73 -5.22
C HIS A 88 16.33 -12.06 -5.28
N ASP A 89 15.07 -12.08 -4.82
CA ASP A 89 14.27 -13.31 -4.77
C ASP A 89 13.20 -13.36 -5.88
N GLY A 90 13.07 -12.30 -6.67
CA GLY A 90 12.08 -12.21 -7.75
C GLY A 90 10.63 -12.25 -7.24
N ILE A 91 10.38 -11.81 -6.01
CA ILE A 91 9.03 -11.78 -5.43
C ILE A 91 8.20 -10.72 -6.16
N MET A 92 7.32 -11.16 -7.07
CA MET A 92 6.40 -10.32 -7.82
C MET A 92 4.97 -10.31 -7.22
N ASP A 93 4.86 -10.59 -5.92
CA ASP A 93 3.56 -10.62 -5.24
C ASP A 93 2.86 -9.25 -5.31
N ALA A 94 1.57 -9.30 -5.61
CA ALA A 94 0.73 -8.12 -5.82
C ALA A 94 0.60 -7.22 -4.57
N LEU A 95 0.62 -7.80 -3.37
CA LEU A 95 0.55 -6.99 -2.15
C LEU A 95 1.92 -6.36 -1.86
N VAL A 96 3.00 -7.09 -2.12
CA VAL A 96 4.38 -6.61 -1.90
C VAL A 96 4.70 -5.41 -2.79
N LEU A 97 4.46 -5.50 -4.11
CA LEU A 97 4.82 -4.38 -4.99
C LEU A 97 3.89 -3.17 -4.78
N ALA A 98 2.60 -3.40 -4.45
CA ALA A 98 1.67 -2.31 -4.13
C ALA A 98 2.09 -1.58 -2.85
N ARG A 99 2.43 -2.33 -1.80
CA ARG A 99 2.89 -1.77 -0.52
C ARG A 99 4.19 -0.98 -0.69
N ALA A 100 5.16 -1.52 -1.42
CA ALA A 100 6.41 -0.82 -1.73
C ALA A 100 6.16 0.49 -2.49
N GLY A 101 5.28 0.47 -3.50
CA GLY A 101 4.92 1.65 -4.29
C GLY A 101 4.21 2.74 -3.47
N ASP A 102 3.31 2.36 -2.56
CA ASP A 102 2.61 3.30 -1.69
C ASP A 102 3.53 3.96 -0.66
N ILE A 103 4.46 3.19 -0.08
CA ILE A 103 5.46 3.73 0.84
C ILE A 103 6.39 4.70 0.11
N ALA A 104 6.89 4.32 -1.07
CA ALA A 104 7.78 5.18 -1.84
C ALA A 104 7.10 6.49 -2.24
N ARG A 105 5.80 6.44 -2.62
CA ARG A 105 5.01 7.65 -2.88
C ARG A 105 4.86 8.53 -1.65
N THR A 106 4.58 7.93 -0.49
CA THR A 106 4.42 8.64 0.79
C THR A 106 5.72 9.32 1.22
N LEU A 107 6.86 8.70 0.90
CA LEU A 107 8.19 9.23 1.18
C LEU A 107 8.71 10.19 0.10
N HIS A 108 7.92 10.48 -0.94
CA HIS A 108 8.34 11.29 -2.10
C HIS A 108 9.63 10.80 -2.76
N LEU A 109 9.83 9.47 -2.78
CA LEU A 109 10.97 8.85 -3.46
C LEU A 109 10.57 8.55 -4.90
N ASP A 110 11.45 8.90 -5.85
CA ASP A 110 11.32 8.54 -7.25
C ASP A 110 11.42 7.01 -7.39
N PHE A 111 10.27 6.35 -7.34
CA PHE A 111 10.13 4.92 -7.54
C PHE A 111 9.60 4.71 -8.95
N PRO A 112 10.26 3.90 -9.80
CA PRO A 112 9.61 3.46 -11.03
C PRO A 112 8.35 2.71 -10.58
N PRO A 113 7.15 3.16 -10.99
CA PRO A 113 5.92 2.50 -10.57
C PRO A 113 6.06 1.00 -10.90
N SER A 114 5.90 0.15 -9.89
CA SER A 114 5.57 -1.24 -10.15
C SER A 114 4.20 -1.19 -10.83
N ASP A 115 4.18 -1.36 -12.16
CA ASP A 115 2.96 -1.47 -12.94
C ASP A 115 2.28 -2.78 -12.61
N MET A 116 1.63 -2.76 -11.46
CA MET A 116 0.64 -3.75 -11.12
C MET A 116 -0.71 -3.28 -11.63
N PRO A 117 -1.52 -4.16 -12.23
CA PRO A 117 -2.90 -3.85 -12.55
C PRO A 117 -3.65 -3.51 -11.26
N ARG A 118 -3.79 -2.21 -10.98
CA ARG A 118 -4.54 -1.67 -9.83
C ARG A 118 -6.02 -2.09 -9.82
N SER A 119 -6.51 -2.72 -10.90
CA SER A 119 -7.89 -3.22 -11.00
C SER A 119 -8.19 -4.40 -10.07
N GLN A 120 -7.19 -5.20 -9.67
CA GLN A 120 -7.44 -6.43 -8.89
C GLN A 120 -7.26 -6.27 -7.37
N VAL A 121 -6.59 -5.22 -6.91
CA VAL A 121 -6.24 -5.06 -5.47
C VAL A 121 -7.33 -4.32 -4.70
N ALA A 122 -8.09 -3.43 -5.35
CA ALA A 122 -9.14 -2.64 -4.70
C ALA A 122 -10.27 -3.48 -4.06
N PRO A 123 -10.77 -4.57 -4.65
CA PRO A 123 -11.80 -5.41 -4.02
C PRO A 123 -11.25 -6.19 -2.81
N VAL A 124 -10.02 -6.70 -2.91
CA VAL A 124 -9.38 -7.52 -1.87
C VAL A 124 -9.02 -6.66 -0.65
N LEU A 125 -8.42 -5.49 -0.86
CA LEU A 125 -8.15 -4.54 0.22
C LEU A 125 -9.44 -4.08 0.89
N ARG A 126 -10.51 -3.83 0.12
CA ARG A 126 -11.83 -3.44 0.64
C ARG A 126 -12.51 -4.57 1.43
N ALA A 127 -12.34 -5.81 1.00
CA ALA A 127 -12.83 -6.99 1.72
C ALA A 127 -12.06 -7.22 3.02
N LEU A 128 -10.73 -7.08 3.00
CA LEU A 128 -9.89 -7.21 4.20
C LEU A 128 -10.15 -6.08 5.22
N THR A 129 -10.28 -4.83 4.78
CA THR A 129 -10.66 -3.71 5.67
C THR A 129 -12.09 -3.80 6.18
N ALA A 130 -13.02 -4.37 5.41
CA ALA A 130 -14.37 -4.67 5.89
C ALA A 130 -14.38 -5.79 6.94
N ALA A 131 -13.54 -6.82 6.76
CA ALA A 131 -13.40 -7.93 7.70
C ALA A 131 -12.67 -7.52 9.00
N SER A 132 -11.79 -6.53 8.95
CA SER A 132 -11.08 -5.99 10.11
C SER A 132 -11.86 -4.97 10.93
N ARG A 133 -13.08 -4.59 10.52
CA ARG A 133 -13.97 -3.79 11.39
C ARG A 133 -14.58 -4.72 12.45
N PRO A 134 -14.29 -4.55 13.75
CA PRO A 134 -15.07 -5.22 14.77
C PRO A 134 -16.53 -4.78 14.61
N ALA A 135 -17.43 -5.76 14.54
CA ALA A 135 -18.86 -5.52 14.59
C ALA A 135 -19.21 -4.91 15.96
N SER A 136 -19.13 -3.57 16.05
CA SER A 136 -19.63 -2.84 17.19
C SER A 136 -21.15 -2.90 17.13
N ARG A 137 -21.71 -3.93 17.77
CA ARG A 137 -23.11 -3.97 18.14
C ARG A 137 -23.29 -3.06 19.36
N TYR A 138 -23.41 -1.77 19.10
CA TYR A 138 -23.90 -0.82 20.09
C TYR A 138 -25.42 -0.72 19.90
N ASP A 139 -26.16 -1.49 20.70
CA ASP A 139 -27.60 -1.27 20.93
C ASP A 139 -27.71 -0.26 22.08
N GLY A 140 -27.82 1.02 21.75
CA GLY A 140 -28.07 2.10 22.69
C GLY A 140 -29.44 2.72 22.45
N PRO A 141 -30.18 3.13 23.49
CA PRO A 141 -31.55 3.60 23.36
C PRO A 141 -31.63 4.90 22.54
N ALA A 142 -32.71 5.03 21.79
CA ALA A 142 -33.02 6.18 20.94
C ALA A 142 -32.94 7.50 21.74
N PHE A 143 -31.96 8.34 21.40
CA PHE A 143 -31.98 9.74 21.81
C PHE A 143 -33.02 10.48 20.99
N SER A 144 -34.05 10.90 21.70
CA SER A 144 -35.05 11.89 21.33
C SER A 144 -34.42 13.20 20.83
N GLU A 145 -35.09 13.81 19.87
CA GLU A 145 -34.87 15.14 19.27
C GLU A 145 -34.13 16.13 20.19
N PHE A 146 -32.91 16.47 19.81
CA PHE A 146 -32.25 17.70 20.22
C PHE A 146 -32.21 18.61 18.99
N GLU A 147 -32.59 19.87 19.19
CA GLU A 147 -32.71 20.90 18.15
C GLU A 147 -31.48 20.96 17.23
N ALA A 148 -31.74 21.12 15.94
CA ALA A 148 -30.72 21.23 14.90
C ALA A 148 -29.85 22.49 15.08
N GLU A 149 -28.80 22.37 15.88
CA GLU A 149 -27.69 23.32 15.91
C GLU A 149 -26.89 23.18 14.61
N THR A 150 -26.71 24.30 13.90
CA THR A 150 -25.90 24.36 12.67
C THR A 150 -24.44 24.04 13.01
N PRO A 151 -23.81 23.00 12.44
CA PRO A 151 -22.47 22.59 12.83
C PRO A 151 -21.43 23.65 12.43
N PRO A 152 -20.48 24.01 13.32
CA PRO A 152 -19.38 24.90 12.98
C PRO A 152 -18.41 24.18 12.04
N GLY A 153 -18.46 24.53 10.75
CA GLY A 153 -17.55 23.96 9.74
C GLY A 153 -18.15 23.75 8.35
N SER A 154 -19.07 24.61 7.90
CA SER A 154 -19.50 24.59 6.50
C SER A 154 -18.29 24.90 5.61
N ILE A 155 -17.79 23.87 4.93
CA ILE A 155 -16.66 23.95 4.02
C ILE A 155 -17.03 24.94 2.90
N GLU A 156 -16.25 26.01 2.78
CA GLU A 156 -16.47 27.02 1.76
C GLU A 156 -16.21 26.42 0.36
N PRO A 157 -16.95 26.82 -0.69
CA PRO A 157 -16.88 26.19 -2.01
C PRO A 157 -15.50 26.21 -2.69
N TRP A 158 -14.59 27.10 -2.30
CA TRP A 158 -13.20 27.12 -2.78
C TRP A 158 -12.31 26.02 -2.15
N GLN A 159 -12.72 25.39 -1.05
CA GLN A 159 -12.05 24.24 -0.43
C GLN A 159 -12.43 22.89 -1.09
N ALA A 160 -13.42 22.88 -1.98
CA ALA A 160 -13.86 21.70 -2.74
C ALA A 160 -13.16 21.58 -4.11
N VAL A 161 -12.01 22.24 -4.32
CA VAL A 161 -11.24 22.08 -5.56
C VAL A 161 -10.41 20.80 -5.47
N ALA A 162 -10.94 19.72 -6.04
CA ALA A 162 -10.18 18.49 -6.25
C ALA A 162 -8.91 18.81 -7.06
N PRO A 163 -7.73 18.22 -6.73
CA PRO A 163 -6.52 18.43 -7.51
C PRO A 163 -6.75 18.01 -8.96
N ILE A 164 -6.80 18.98 -9.87
CA ILE A 164 -6.87 18.71 -11.31
C ILE A 164 -5.54 18.08 -11.69
N ARG A 165 -5.54 16.77 -11.94
CA ARG A 165 -4.37 16.06 -12.43
C ARG A 165 -4.13 16.51 -13.88
N PRO A 166 -3.01 17.16 -14.20
CA PRO A 166 -2.76 17.59 -15.56
C PRO A 166 -2.45 16.36 -16.41
N ASP A 167 -3.42 15.91 -17.22
CA ASP A 167 -3.20 14.93 -18.29
C ASP A 167 -2.41 15.61 -19.41
N THR A 168 -1.10 15.74 -19.20
CA THR A 168 -0.21 16.28 -20.22
C THR A 168 -0.02 15.26 -21.36
N PRO A 169 0.26 15.71 -22.59
CA PRO A 169 0.51 14.81 -23.74
C PRO A 169 1.62 13.78 -23.47
N HIS A 170 2.59 14.13 -22.62
CA HIS A 170 3.69 13.26 -22.22
C HIS A 170 3.22 12.05 -21.40
N VAL A 171 2.26 12.25 -20.49
CA VAL A 171 1.66 11.15 -19.70
C VAL A 171 0.84 10.22 -20.60
N ARG A 172 0.22 10.76 -21.66
CA ARG A 172 -0.56 9.98 -22.62
C ARG A 172 0.32 9.16 -23.56
N ALA A 173 1.44 9.72 -24.01
CA ALA A 173 2.42 9.04 -24.85
C ALA A 173 3.08 7.84 -24.15
N LEU A 174 3.42 7.98 -22.86
CA LEU A 174 4.00 6.90 -22.07
C LEU A 174 3.06 5.69 -21.92
N ARG A 175 1.75 5.93 -21.69
CA ARG A 175 0.75 4.86 -21.61
C ARG A 175 0.56 4.12 -22.95
N ILE A 176 0.67 4.83 -24.07
CA ILE A 176 0.57 4.22 -25.41
C ILE A 176 1.79 3.34 -25.68
N LEU A 177 2.98 3.79 -25.30
CA LEU A 177 4.23 3.05 -25.49
C LEU A 177 4.26 1.76 -24.65
N ASP A 178 3.77 1.83 -23.40
CA ASP A 178 3.65 0.66 -22.52
C ASP A 178 2.72 -0.41 -23.11
N GLY A 179 1.54 0.02 -23.60
CA GLY A 179 0.59 -0.89 -24.23
C GLY A 179 1.15 -1.61 -25.46
N MET A 180 2.04 -0.93 -26.22
CA MET A 180 2.75 -1.53 -27.36
C MET A 180 3.83 -2.52 -26.94
N GLY A 181 4.51 -2.27 -25.82
CA GLY A 181 5.52 -3.17 -25.26
C GLY A 181 4.91 -4.50 -24.80
N GLU A 182 3.78 -4.44 -24.10
CA GLU A 182 3.09 -5.64 -23.62
C GLU A 182 2.53 -6.48 -24.76
N THR A 183 1.98 -5.84 -25.81
CA THR A 183 1.51 -6.56 -27.01
C THR A 183 2.65 -7.23 -27.77
N LEU A 184 3.82 -6.59 -27.89
CA LEU A 184 4.99 -7.20 -28.52
C LEU A 184 5.52 -8.41 -27.74
N ALA A 185 5.58 -8.31 -26.41
CA ALA A 185 6.01 -9.41 -25.55
C ALA A 185 5.06 -10.62 -25.67
N ALA A 186 3.75 -10.39 -25.63
CA ALA A 186 2.76 -11.44 -25.80
C ALA A 186 2.88 -12.15 -27.15
N VAL A 187 3.06 -11.40 -28.25
CA VAL A 187 3.25 -11.96 -29.59
C VAL A 187 4.55 -12.79 -29.65
N ALA A 188 5.64 -12.31 -29.06
CA ALA A 188 6.90 -13.04 -29.02
C ALA A 188 6.77 -14.39 -28.30
N PHE A 189 6.05 -14.44 -27.16
CA PHE A 189 5.81 -15.68 -26.43
C PHE A 189 4.98 -16.69 -27.23
N VAL A 190 3.94 -16.23 -27.92
CA VAL A 190 3.10 -17.12 -28.75
C VAL A 190 3.92 -17.71 -29.91
N VAL A 191 4.70 -16.87 -30.60
CA VAL A 191 5.56 -17.32 -31.70
C VAL A 191 6.63 -18.31 -31.21
N ALA A 192 7.28 -18.01 -30.08
CA ALA A 192 8.27 -18.90 -29.48
C ALA A 192 7.66 -20.24 -29.08
N GLY A 193 6.47 -20.24 -28.47
CA GLY A 193 5.75 -21.47 -28.11
C GLY A 193 5.40 -22.32 -29.33
N MET A 194 4.89 -21.69 -30.39
CA MET A 194 4.58 -22.40 -31.64
C MET A 194 5.82 -23.02 -32.30
N ALA A 195 6.95 -22.30 -32.32
CA ALA A 195 8.20 -22.81 -32.86
C ALA A 195 8.73 -24.01 -32.05
N LEU A 196 8.62 -23.97 -30.73
CA LEU A 196 9.09 -25.03 -29.83
C LEU A 196 8.24 -26.30 -29.97
N VAL A 197 6.92 -26.16 -30.08
CA VAL A 197 6.02 -27.28 -30.38
C VAL A 197 6.30 -27.88 -31.76
N GLY A 198 6.54 -27.04 -32.78
CA GLY A 198 6.90 -27.52 -34.12
C GLY A 198 8.23 -28.27 -34.17
N LEU A 199 9.24 -27.83 -33.41
CA LEU A 199 10.50 -28.56 -33.27
C LEU A 199 10.31 -29.92 -32.58
N ALA A 200 9.47 -29.97 -31.55
CA ALA A 200 9.20 -31.20 -30.81
C ALA A 200 8.41 -32.24 -31.62
N THR A 201 7.62 -31.83 -32.61
CA THR A 201 6.85 -32.76 -33.46
C THR A 201 7.59 -33.23 -34.71
N LEU A 202 8.70 -32.57 -35.07
CA LEU A 202 9.57 -32.95 -36.19
C LEU A 202 10.75 -33.86 -35.79
N ALA A 203 10.98 -34.07 -34.49
CA ALA A 203 11.99 -34.97 -33.93
C ALA A 203 11.41 -36.35 -33.61
#